data_AF-A0A3B0YQ93-F1
#
_entry.id   AF-A0A3B0YQ93-F1
#
_cell.length_a   1.000
_cell.length_b   1.000
_cell.length_c   1.000
_cell.angle_alpha   90.00
_cell.angle_beta   90.00
_cell.angle_gamma   90.00
#
_symmetry.space_group_name_H-M   'P 1'
#
loop_
_entity.id
_entity.type
_entity.pdbx_description
1 polymer ?
#
loop_
_entity_poly.entity_id
_entity_poly.type
_entity_poly.pdbx_seq_one_letter_code
_entity_poly.pdbx_strand_id
1 'polypeptide(L)'
;MPTPTNKRRKSKEERAGVRRKPSHPVVGKEFNYVLQLDEEDTRLLERYKDILAQGAAGFAEKTYNYMFDNPDIADVLYAYERQGGNIGDLVRGQLEHQLNLLNGNIDEKAAAESERVGRNHHRWGVKPVWSIGAYRLFVDHLKQLIVHEPGIESDDRDALECALLKVVFRDLAITSESYWRAAVEQLTSQRDELGHEQDLAGELLGSIPQLLWTVDIESNRIT
;
A
#
# COMPACT_ATOMS: atom_id res chain seq x y z
N MET A 1 -19.17 66.16 2.65
CA MET A 1 -17.93 65.60 2.07
C MET A 1 -16.84 65.87 3.10
N PRO A 2 -16.16 64.87 3.70
CA PRO A 2 -15.66 63.64 3.08
C PRO A 2 -16.07 62.32 3.80
N THR A 3 -15.90 61.21 3.11
CA THR A 3 -16.00 59.83 3.63
C THR A 3 -14.67 59.44 4.31
N PRO A 4 -14.70 58.56 5.34
CA PRO A 4 -13.71 57.50 5.39
C PRO A 4 -14.36 56.13 5.52
N THR A 5 -14.11 55.35 4.47
CA THR A 5 -14.21 53.91 4.33
C THR A 5 -13.53 53.17 5.49
N ASN A 6 -14.30 52.45 6.31
CA ASN A 6 -13.72 51.47 7.23
C ASN A 6 -13.80 50.07 6.60
N LYS A 7 -12.75 49.71 5.84
CA LYS A 7 -12.51 48.36 5.35
C LYS A 7 -12.34 47.44 6.57
N ARG A 8 -13.35 46.62 6.87
CA ARG A 8 -13.19 45.41 7.69
C ARG A 8 -12.15 44.50 7.02
N ARG A 9 -10.89 44.61 7.46
CA ARG A 9 -9.87 43.59 7.23
C ARG A 9 -10.28 42.35 8.04
N LYS A 10 -10.89 41.36 7.38
CA LYS A 10 -10.89 39.98 7.88
C LYS A 10 -9.43 39.53 7.90
N SER A 11 -8.83 39.41 9.09
CA SER A 11 -7.58 38.67 9.28
C SER A 11 -7.89 37.20 9.00
N LYS A 12 -7.65 36.81 7.75
CA LYS A 12 -7.58 35.42 7.34
C LYS A 12 -6.22 34.92 7.82
N GLU A 13 -6.13 34.54 9.09
CA GLU A 13 -5.05 33.67 9.55
C GLU A 13 -5.29 32.30 8.91
N GLU A 14 -4.76 32.17 7.69
CA GLU A 14 -4.46 30.88 7.11
C GLU A 14 -3.46 30.20 8.05
N ARG A 15 -3.98 29.36 8.95
CA ARG A 15 -3.20 28.35 9.66
C ARG A 15 -2.43 27.56 8.61
N ALA A 16 -1.14 27.86 8.48
CA ALA A 16 -0.23 27.17 7.59
C ALA A 16 -0.11 25.73 8.08
N GLY A 17 -0.98 24.85 7.57
CA GLY A 17 -0.82 23.41 7.72
C GLY A 17 0.58 23.05 7.23
N VAL A 18 1.33 22.36 8.08
CA VAL A 18 2.67 21.84 7.79
C VAL A 18 2.65 21.23 6.40
N ARG A 19 3.37 21.86 5.46
CA ARG A 19 3.42 21.41 4.06
C ARG A 19 4.15 20.08 4.05
N ARG A 20 3.38 18.97 4.14
CA ARG A 20 3.89 17.59 4.09
C ARG A 20 4.76 17.46 2.84
N LYS A 21 6.04 17.12 3.03
CA LYS A 21 6.89 16.72 1.89
C LYS A 21 6.24 15.47 1.29
N PRO A 22 5.98 15.43 -0.03
CA PRO A 22 5.49 14.22 -0.65
C PRO A 22 6.52 13.10 -0.42
N SER A 23 6.03 11.95 0.06
CA SER A 23 6.78 10.69 0.07
C SER A 23 7.34 10.48 -1.33
N HIS A 24 8.65 10.26 -1.46
CA HIS A 24 9.26 9.99 -2.77
C HIS A 24 8.64 8.68 -3.31
N PRO A 25 8.15 8.65 -4.57
CA PRO A 25 7.57 7.44 -5.14
C PRO A 25 8.61 6.31 -5.13
N VAL A 26 8.14 5.06 -5.04
CA VAL A 26 9.05 3.91 -5.14
C VAL A 26 9.58 3.84 -6.57
N VAL A 27 10.90 3.93 -6.74
CA VAL A 27 11.53 4.00 -8.07
C VAL A 27 11.78 2.58 -8.58
N GLY A 28 10.98 2.15 -9.57
CA GLY A 28 11.05 0.77 -10.09
C GLY A 28 12.42 0.39 -10.66
N LYS A 29 13.12 1.37 -11.24
CA LYS A 29 14.46 1.17 -11.83
C LYS A 29 15.52 0.69 -10.84
N GLU A 30 15.44 1.09 -9.57
CA GLU A 30 16.41 0.66 -8.56
C GLU A 30 16.31 -0.86 -8.32
N PHE A 31 15.07 -1.38 -8.25
CA PHE A 31 14.82 -2.81 -8.12
C PHE A 31 15.26 -3.58 -9.36
N ASN A 32 14.98 -3.07 -10.56
CA ASN A 32 15.44 -3.69 -11.81
C ASN A 32 16.96 -3.82 -11.82
N TYR A 33 17.66 -2.76 -11.42
CA TYR A 33 19.11 -2.76 -11.34
C TYR A 33 19.65 -3.80 -10.34
N VAL A 34 19.13 -3.82 -9.10
CA VAL A 34 19.62 -4.76 -8.08
C VAL A 34 19.33 -6.22 -8.44
N LEU A 35 18.18 -6.49 -9.04
CA LEU A 35 17.78 -7.84 -9.43
C LEU A 35 18.36 -8.29 -10.77
N GLN A 36 19.09 -7.41 -11.46
CA GLN A 36 19.60 -7.64 -12.81
C GLN A 36 18.46 -8.08 -13.75
N LEU A 37 17.32 -7.39 -13.66
CA LEU A 37 16.13 -7.68 -14.45
C LEU A 37 16.20 -6.88 -15.75
N ASP A 38 16.34 -7.59 -16.86
CA ASP A 38 16.65 -7.00 -18.18
C ASP A 38 15.60 -7.33 -19.26
N GLU A 39 15.92 -6.93 -20.50
CA GLU A 39 15.05 -7.15 -21.66
C GLU A 39 14.94 -8.62 -22.05
N GLU A 40 15.94 -9.45 -21.76
CA GLU A 40 15.90 -10.89 -22.05
C GLU A 40 14.93 -11.60 -21.11
N ASP A 41 14.99 -11.27 -19.81
CA ASP A 41 14.01 -11.75 -18.82
C ASP A 41 12.59 -11.39 -19.26
N THR A 42 12.39 -10.14 -19.67
CA THR A 42 11.09 -9.63 -20.14
C THR A 42 10.60 -10.37 -21.38
N ARG A 43 11.48 -10.62 -22.36
CA ARG A 43 11.15 -11.36 -23.58
C ARG A 43 10.77 -12.81 -23.29
N LEU A 44 11.47 -13.48 -22.37
CA LEU A 44 11.17 -14.85 -21.98
C LEU A 44 9.81 -14.97 -21.30
N LEU A 45 9.50 -14.06 -20.37
CA LEU A 45 8.19 -14.02 -19.72
C LEU A 45 7.06 -13.80 -20.73
N GLU A 46 7.21 -12.82 -21.62
CA GLU A 46 6.23 -12.53 -22.67
C GLU A 46 6.04 -13.71 -23.64
N ARG A 47 7.13 -14.39 -24.01
CA ARG A 47 7.12 -15.57 -24.91
C ARG A 47 6.24 -16.70 -24.35
N TYR A 48 6.33 -16.94 -23.04
CA TYR A 48 5.67 -18.08 -22.39
C TYR A 48 4.43 -17.69 -21.56
N LYS A 49 4.01 -16.43 -21.58
CA LYS A 49 2.93 -15.90 -20.73
C LYS A 49 1.64 -16.71 -20.81
N ASP A 50 1.24 -17.13 -22.02
CA ASP A 50 -0.03 -17.84 -22.23
C ASP A 50 0.02 -19.24 -21.61
N ILE A 51 1.20 -19.86 -21.58
CA ILE A 51 1.45 -21.13 -20.90
C ILE A 51 1.48 -20.91 -19.39
N LEU A 52 2.19 -19.88 -18.92
CA LEU A 52 2.30 -19.55 -17.49
C LEU A 52 0.96 -19.11 -16.87
N ALA A 53 0.04 -18.59 -17.68
CA ALA A 53 -1.32 -18.24 -17.26
C ALA A 53 -2.27 -19.45 -17.19
N GLN A 54 -1.84 -20.64 -17.63
CA GLN A 54 -2.66 -21.85 -17.52
C GLN A 54 -2.86 -22.26 -16.05
N GLY A 55 -3.97 -22.97 -15.81
CA GLY A 55 -4.29 -23.43 -14.47
C GLY A 55 -4.63 -22.33 -13.47
N ALA A 56 -4.82 -21.08 -13.92
CA ALA A 56 -5.18 -19.94 -13.05
C ALA A 56 -6.39 -20.22 -12.16
N ALA A 57 -7.39 -20.96 -12.66
CA ALA A 57 -8.56 -21.35 -11.87
C ALA A 57 -8.21 -22.28 -10.70
N GLY A 58 -7.35 -23.28 -10.91
CA GLY A 58 -6.89 -24.16 -9.83
C GLY A 58 -5.97 -23.42 -8.84
N PHE A 59 -5.18 -22.46 -9.33
CA PHE A 59 -4.39 -21.59 -8.46
C PHE A 59 -5.26 -20.63 -7.63
N ALA A 60 -6.37 -20.14 -8.19
CA ALA A 60 -7.37 -19.34 -7.47
C ALA A 60 -7.91 -20.08 -6.25
N GLU A 61 -8.27 -21.35 -6.43
CA GLU A 61 -8.75 -22.21 -5.35
C GLU A 61 -7.69 -22.41 -4.27
N LYS A 62 -6.44 -22.71 -4.64
CA LYS A 62 -5.33 -22.83 -3.66
C LYS A 62 -5.12 -21.55 -2.86
N THR A 63 -5.21 -20.40 -3.53
CA THR A 63 -5.07 -19.08 -2.90
C THR A 63 -6.23 -18.82 -1.94
N TYR A 64 -7.46 -19.13 -2.36
CA TYR A 64 -8.64 -19.03 -1.51
C TYR A 64 -8.48 -19.89 -0.24
N ASN A 65 -8.13 -21.17 -0.40
CA ASN A 65 -7.94 -22.06 0.74
C ASN A 65 -6.86 -21.55 1.70
N TYR A 66 -5.71 -21.10 1.18
CA TYR A 66 -4.65 -20.50 2.01
C TYR A 66 -5.13 -19.33 2.87
N MET A 67 -6.02 -18.48 2.33
CA MET A 67 -6.56 -17.35 3.08
C MET A 67 -7.54 -17.78 4.17
N PHE A 68 -8.37 -18.80 3.93
CA PHE A 68 -9.41 -19.22 4.88
C PHE A 68 -8.92 -20.26 5.89
N ASP A 69 -7.88 -21.03 5.58
CA ASP A 69 -7.27 -22.00 6.49
C ASP A 69 -6.50 -21.33 7.64
N ASN A 70 -6.16 -20.04 7.48
CA ASN A 70 -5.55 -19.23 8.52
C ASN A 70 -6.61 -18.32 9.18
N PRO A 71 -6.97 -18.56 10.46
CA PRO A 71 -8.00 -17.77 11.15
C PRO A 71 -7.71 -16.26 11.16
N ASP A 72 -6.45 -15.84 11.31
CA ASP A 72 -6.10 -14.42 11.33
C ASP A 72 -6.33 -13.76 9.96
N ILE A 73 -6.05 -14.48 8.87
CA ILE A 73 -6.29 -13.98 7.51
C ILE A 73 -7.79 -13.92 7.23
N ALA A 74 -8.51 -14.98 7.61
CA ALA A 74 -9.97 -15.06 7.47
C ALA A 74 -10.67 -13.91 8.21
N ASP A 75 -10.22 -13.57 9.42
CA ASP A 75 -10.77 -12.44 10.19
C ASP A 75 -10.66 -11.10 9.46
N VAL A 76 -9.54 -10.85 8.76
CA VAL A 76 -9.35 -9.66 7.92
C VAL A 76 -10.30 -9.69 6.72
N LEU A 77 -10.48 -10.85 6.08
CA LEU A 77 -11.42 -10.99 4.96
C LEU A 77 -12.87 -10.74 5.40
N TYR A 78 -13.28 -11.28 6.55
CA TYR A 78 -14.61 -11.01 7.10
C TYR A 78 -14.79 -9.55 7.47
N ALA A 79 -13.75 -8.88 7.99
CA ALA A 79 -13.80 -7.44 8.26
C ALA A 79 -13.96 -6.62 6.98
N TYR A 80 -13.33 -7.04 5.88
CA TYR A 80 -13.48 -6.43 4.56
C TYR A 80 -14.91 -6.57 4.03
N GLU A 81 -15.54 -7.76 4.13
CA GLU A 81 -16.95 -7.94 3.73
C GLU A 81 -17.92 -7.10 4.55
N ARG A 82 -17.72 -7.04 5.88
CA ARG A 82 -18.55 -6.20 6.76
C ARG A 82 -18.50 -4.72 6.39
N GLN A 83 -17.43 -4.28 5.74
CA GLN A 83 -17.27 -2.91 5.24
C GLN A 83 -17.79 -2.72 3.80
N GLY A 84 -18.50 -3.72 3.25
CA GLY A 84 -19.10 -3.69 1.92
C GLY A 84 -18.20 -4.21 0.80
N GLY A 85 -17.04 -4.80 1.14
CA GLY A 85 -16.17 -5.47 0.19
C GLY A 85 -16.75 -6.79 -0.31
N ASN A 86 -16.25 -7.28 -1.45
CA ASN A 86 -16.57 -8.59 -2.00
C ASN A 86 -15.30 -9.46 -2.07
N ILE A 87 -15.27 -10.59 -1.36
CA ILE A 87 -14.09 -11.47 -1.32
C ILE A 87 -13.78 -12.07 -2.69
N GLY A 88 -14.80 -12.44 -3.46
CA GLY A 88 -14.61 -12.98 -4.81
C GLY A 88 -13.90 -12.00 -5.73
N ASP A 89 -14.28 -10.72 -5.69
CA ASP A 89 -13.60 -9.66 -6.44
C ASP A 89 -12.19 -9.38 -5.92
N LEU A 90 -11.96 -9.49 -4.60
CA LEU A 90 -10.62 -9.36 -4.00
C LEU A 90 -9.68 -10.47 -4.49
N VAL A 91 -10.12 -11.72 -4.45
CA VAL A 91 -9.34 -12.87 -4.93
C VAL A 91 -9.09 -12.74 -6.43
N ARG A 92 -10.10 -12.36 -7.21
CA ARG A 92 -9.93 -12.11 -8.66
C ARG A 92 -8.90 -11.01 -8.93
N GLY A 93 -8.99 -9.88 -8.22
CA GLY A 93 -8.04 -8.78 -8.37
C GLY A 93 -6.62 -9.15 -7.96
N GLN A 94 -6.44 -10.00 -6.93
CA GLN A 94 -5.13 -10.53 -6.58
C GLN A 94 -4.55 -11.41 -7.69
N LEU A 95 -5.36 -12.32 -8.26
CA LEU A 95 -4.93 -13.18 -9.35
C LEU A 95 -4.59 -12.38 -10.59
N GLU A 96 -5.41 -11.39 -10.94
CA GLU A 96 -5.13 -10.47 -12.04
C GLU A 96 -3.80 -9.73 -11.82
N HIS A 97 -3.54 -9.22 -10.61
CA HIS A 97 -2.24 -8.61 -10.27
C HIS A 97 -1.07 -9.58 -10.49
N GLN A 98 -1.16 -10.79 -9.93
CA GLN A 98 -0.11 -11.80 -10.05
C GLN A 98 0.14 -12.23 -11.50
N LEU A 99 -0.92 -12.49 -12.27
CA LEU A 99 -0.82 -12.84 -13.68
C LEU A 99 -0.26 -11.68 -14.51
N ASN A 100 -0.56 -10.44 -14.16
CA ASN A 100 -0.01 -9.28 -14.85
C ASN A 100 1.52 -9.15 -14.72
N LEU A 101 2.14 -9.76 -13.69
CA LEU A 101 3.60 -9.83 -13.57
C LEU A 101 4.22 -10.63 -14.72
N LEU A 102 3.48 -11.59 -15.30
CA LEU A 102 3.93 -12.45 -16.39
C LEU A 102 4.02 -11.73 -17.73
N ASN A 103 3.45 -10.53 -17.84
CA ASN A 103 3.59 -9.68 -19.03
C ASN A 103 5.02 -9.12 -19.20
N GLY A 104 5.91 -9.34 -18.22
CA GLY A 104 7.29 -8.84 -18.26
C GLY A 104 7.43 -7.31 -18.16
N ASN A 105 6.34 -6.58 -17.92
CA ASN A 105 6.39 -5.12 -17.80
C ASN A 105 7.13 -4.70 -16.52
N ILE A 106 8.29 -4.03 -16.70
CA ILE A 106 9.16 -3.60 -15.59
C ILE A 106 9.31 -2.08 -15.50
N ASP A 107 8.42 -1.35 -16.16
CA ASP A 107 8.39 0.11 -16.18
C ASP A 107 7.86 0.72 -14.87
N GLU A 108 7.81 2.06 -14.83
CA GLU A 108 7.32 2.79 -13.66
C GLU A 108 5.81 2.63 -13.45
N LYS A 109 5.05 2.26 -14.50
CA LYS A 109 3.62 1.98 -14.36
C LYS A 109 3.41 0.66 -13.61
N ALA A 110 4.22 -0.36 -13.93
CA ALA A 110 4.24 -1.61 -13.19
C ALA A 110 4.68 -1.38 -11.73
N ALA A 111 5.71 -0.55 -11.50
CA ALA A 111 6.13 -0.20 -10.14
C ALA A 111 5.03 0.52 -9.34
N ALA A 112 4.33 1.48 -9.96
CA ALA A 112 3.23 2.19 -9.32
C ALA A 112 2.05 1.28 -8.94
N GLU A 113 1.80 0.23 -9.73
CA GLU A 113 0.78 -0.76 -9.42
C GLU A 113 1.17 -1.62 -8.20
N SER A 114 2.40 -2.14 -8.15
CA SER A 114 2.94 -2.83 -6.97
C SER A 114 2.89 -1.93 -5.72
N GLU A 115 3.22 -0.64 -5.87
CA GLU A 115 3.11 0.34 -4.78
C GLU A 115 1.67 0.48 -4.29
N ARG A 116 0.70 0.63 -5.21
CA ARG A 116 -0.73 0.70 -4.90
C ARG A 116 -1.20 -0.54 -4.13
N VAL A 117 -0.75 -1.73 -4.55
CA VAL A 117 -1.04 -2.99 -3.89
C VAL A 117 -0.48 -3.01 -2.46
N GLY A 118 0.78 -2.61 -2.25
CA GLY A 118 1.39 -2.54 -0.92
C GLY A 118 0.69 -1.59 0.04
N ARG A 119 0.29 -0.40 -0.43
CA ARG A 119 -0.49 0.55 0.38
C ARG A 119 -1.88 0.00 0.73
N ASN A 120 -2.52 -0.72 -0.18
CA ASN A 120 -3.82 -1.36 0.09
C ASN A 120 -3.68 -2.49 1.12
N HIS A 121 -2.62 -3.30 1.05
CA HIS A 121 -2.32 -4.31 2.07
C HIS A 121 -2.22 -3.68 3.46
N HIS A 122 -1.51 -2.55 3.59
CA HIS A 122 -1.43 -1.83 4.85
C HIS A 122 -2.80 -1.32 5.32
N ARG A 123 -3.55 -0.66 4.43
CA ARG A 123 -4.88 -0.12 4.71
C ARG A 123 -5.84 -1.17 5.27
N TRP A 124 -5.78 -2.39 4.75
CA TRP A 124 -6.66 -3.49 5.15
C TRP A 124 -6.06 -4.39 6.25
N GLY A 125 -4.88 -4.06 6.78
CA GLY A 125 -4.25 -4.83 7.84
C GLY A 125 -3.70 -6.19 7.40
N VAL A 126 -3.45 -6.38 6.10
CA VAL A 126 -2.83 -7.61 5.59
C VAL A 126 -1.36 -7.62 5.99
N LYS A 127 -0.97 -8.54 6.89
CA LYS A 127 0.41 -8.60 7.38
C LYS A 127 1.37 -9.01 6.23
N PRO A 128 2.57 -8.40 6.11
CA PRO A 128 3.53 -8.75 5.05
C PRO A 128 3.90 -10.23 4.99
N VAL A 129 3.96 -10.91 6.15
CA VAL A 129 4.23 -12.35 6.21
C VAL A 129 3.17 -13.20 5.48
N TRP A 130 1.91 -12.74 5.46
CA TRP A 130 0.85 -13.43 4.74
C TRP A 130 1.00 -13.27 3.22
N SER A 131 1.41 -12.08 2.78
CA SER A 131 1.73 -11.82 1.37
C SER A 131 2.88 -12.72 0.90
N ILE A 132 3.93 -12.89 1.70
CA ILE A 132 5.04 -13.83 1.38
C ILE A 132 4.51 -15.25 1.13
N GLY A 133 3.58 -15.74 1.96
CA GLY A 133 2.96 -17.05 1.74
C GLY A 133 2.14 -17.15 0.45
N ALA A 134 1.46 -16.07 0.04
CA ALA A 134 0.75 -16.00 -1.23
C ALA A 134 1.71 -16.00 -2.44
N TYR A 135 2.84 -15.28 -2.36
CA TYR A 135 3.88 -15.33 -3.41
C TYR A 135 4.52 -16.71 -3.51
N ARG A 136 4.79 -17.38 -2.38
CA ARG A 136 5.29 -18.75 -2.37
C ARG A 136 4.36 -19.70 -3.15
N LEU A 137 3.06 -19.62 -2.92
CA LEU A 137 2.07 -20.42 -3.65
C LEU A 137 2.10 -20.14 -5.15
N PHE A 138 2.26 -18.87 -5.53
CA PHE A 138 2.33 -18.46 -6.93
C PHE A 138 3.59 -18.99 -7.62
N VAL A 139 4.75 -18.82 -6.99
CA VAL A 139 6.03 -19.36 -7.49
C VAL A 139 5.97 -20.88 -7.62
N ASP A 140 5.45 -21.59 -6.61
CA ASP A 140 5.30 -23.05 -6.67
C ASP A 140 4.42 -23.47 -7.86
N HIS A 141 3.29 -22.78 -8.07
CA HIS A 141 2.39 -23.05 -9.20
C HIS A 141 3.11 -22.89 -10.55
N LEU A 142 3.79 -21.77 -10.74
CA LEU A 142 4.47 -21.47 -11.99
C LEU A 142 5.68 -22.37 -12.23
N LYS A 143 6.43 -22.74 -11.19
CA LYS A 143 7.53 -23.70 -11.30
C LYS A 143 7.05 -25.05 -11.81
N GLN A 144 5.87 -25.52 -11.37
CA GLN A 144 5.29 -26.76 -11.89
C GLN A 144 4.99 -26.64 -13.40
N LEU A 145 4.45 -25.50 -13.86
CA LEU A 145 4.24 -25.26 -15.28
C LEU A 145 5.58 -25.25 -16.05
N ILE A 146 6.57 -24.52 -15.54
CA ILE A 146 7.90 -24.41 -16.15
C ILE A 146 8.60 -25.77 -16.27
N VAL A 147 8.33 -26.73 -15.37
CA VAL A 147 8.95 -28.07 -15.43
C VAL A 147 8.15 -29.05 -16.30
N HIS A 148 6.82 -28.97 -16.30
CA HIS A 148 5.98 -30.03 -16.86
C HIS A 148 5.29 -29.68 -18.18
N GLU A 149 5.15 -28.39 -18.50
CA GLU A 149 4.47 -28.01 -19.74
C GLU A 149 5.37 -28.29 -20.96
N PRO A 150 4.90 -29.08 -21.95
CA PRO A 150 5.69 -29.42 -23.13
C PRO A 150 5.87 -28.24 -24.08
N GLY A 151 5.05 -27.19 -23.97
CA GLY A 151 5.16 -25.98 -24.79
C GLY A 151 6.31 -25.06 -24.40
N ILE A 152 7.05 -25.35 -23.32
CA ILE A 152 8.25 -24.61 -22.91
C ILE A 152 9.49 -25.33 -23.42
N GLU A 153 10.34 -24.64 -24.16
CA GLU A 153 11.59 -25.22 -24.68
C GLU A 153 12.52 -25.61 -23.53
N SER A 154 13.15 -26.78 -23.62
CA SER A 154 14.01 -27.29 -22.54
C SER A 154 15.15 -26.34 -22.18
N ASP A 155 15.73 -25.69 -23.19
CA ASP A 155 16.86 -24.77 -23.03
C ASP A 155 16.44 -23.44 -22.38
N ASP A 156 15.15 -23.10 -22.45
CA ASP A 156 14.61 -21.87 -21.88
C ASP A 156 14.16 -22.03 -20.41
N ARG A 157 14.00 -23.27 -19.90
CA ARG A 157 13.36 -23.52 -18.58
C ARG A 157 14.10 -22.84 -17.43
N ASP A 158 15.42 -23.00 -17.37
CA ASP A 158 16.25 -22.42 -16.29
C ASP A 158 16.24 -20.88 -16.36
N ALA A 159 16.36 -20.32 -17.57
CA ALA A 159 16.34 -18.87 -17.79
C ALA A 159 14.97 -18.28 -17.45
N LEU A 160 13.89 -18.96 -17.84
CA LEU A 160 12.51 -18.58 -17.53
C LEU A 160 12.23 -18.64 -16.02
N GLU A 161 12.70 -19.67 -15.32
CA GLU A 161 12.59 -19.74 -13.86
C GLU A 161 13.33 -18.58 -13.18
N CYS A 162 14.53 -18.25 -13.66
CA CYS A 162 15.29 -17.09 -13.15
C CYS A 162 14.54 -15.78 -13.39
N ALA A 163 14.05 -15.54 -14.61
CA ALA A 163 13.28 -14.34 -14.98
C ALA A 163 12.02 -14.21 -14.12
N LEU A 164 11.31 -15.33 -13.91
CA LEU A 164 10.14 -15.39 -13.04
C LEU A 164 10.47 -15.00 -11.60
N LEU A 165 11.50 -15.61 -11.01
CA LEU A 165 11.89 -15.30 -9.63
C LEU A 165 12.26 -13.83 -9.48
N LYS A 166 13.00 -13.26 -10.43
CA LYS A 166 13.34 -11.83 -10.44
C LYS A 166 12.09 -10.95 -10.44
N VAL A 167 11.11 -11.21 -11.32
CA VAL A 167 9.89 -10.37 -11.39
C VAL A 167 9.02 -10.50 -10.15
N VAL A 168 8.93 -11.70 -9.57
CA VAL A 168 8.20 -11.93 -8.31
C VAL A 168 8.90 -11.24 -7.13
N PHE A 169 10.23 -11.36 -7.03
CA PHE A 169 10.97 -10.66 -5.97
C PHE A 169 10.89 -9.15 -6.09
N ARG A 170 10.92 -8.63 -7.32
CA ARG A 170 10.70 -7.20 -7.58
C ARG A 170 9.35 -6.74 -7.03
N ASP A 171 8.27 -7.44 -7.39
CA ASP A 171 6.92 -7.09 -6.96
C ASP A 171 6.75 -7.19 -5.44
N LEU A 172 7.25 -8.28 -4.84
CA LEU A 172 7.24 -8.47 -3.39
C LEU A 172 8.02 -7.35 -2.66
N ALA A 173 9.18 -6.95 -3.18
CA ALA A 173 10.02 -5.93 -2.57
C ALA A 173 9.36 -4.54 -2.62
N ILE A 174 8.83 -4.15 -3.78
CA ILE A 174 8.10 -2.87 -3.94
C ILE A 174 6.84 -2.87 -3.06
N THR A 175 6.04 -3.94 -3.11
CA THR A 175 4.83 -4.08 -2.28
C THR A 175 5.15 -3.97 -0.78
N SER A 176 6.23 -4.61 -0.34
CA SER A 176 6.68 -4.56 1.06
C SER A 176 7.18 -3.17 1.45
N GLU A 177 7.97 -2.51 0.60
CA GLU A 177 8.43 -1.15 0.88
C GLU A 177 7.26 -0.18 0.99
N SER A 178 6.31 -0.24 0.06
CA SER A 178 5.12 0.61 0.05
C SER A 178 4.20 0.35 1.25
N TYR A 179 4.11 -0.90 1.71
CA TYR A 179 3.44 -1.23 2.96
C TYR A 179 4.06 -0.49 4.14
N TRP A 180 5.39 -0.58 4.30
CA TRP A 180 6.09 0.04 5.43
C TRP A 180 6.08 1.56 5.36
N ARG A 181 6.20 2.14 4.17
CA ARG A 181 6.02 3.58 3.95
C ARG A 181 4.65 4.04 4.40
N ALA A 182 3.59 3.34 4.00
CA ALA A 182 2.23 3.67 4.43
C ALA A 182 2.07 3.56 5.96
N ALA A 183 2.68 2.55 6.59
CA ALA A 183 2.68 2.42 8.05
C ALA A 183 3.39 3.57 8.76
N VAL A 184 4.57 3.98 8.25
CA VAL A 184 5.31 5.12 8.80
C VAL A 184 4.55 6.44 8.58
N GLU A 185 3.92 6.63 7.41
CA GLU A 185 3.07 7.78 7.11
C GLU A 185 1.90 7.90 8.09
N GLN A 186 1.23 6.78 8.38
CA GLN A 186 0.13 6.73 9.35
C GLN A 186 0.62 7.05 10.76
N LEU A 187 1.70 6.40 11.23
CA LEU A 187 2.27 6.65 12.56
C LEU A 187 2.72 8.10 12.73
N THR A 188 3.33 8.68 11.70
CA THR A 188 3.75 10.09 11.70
C THR A 188 2.54 11.01 11.79
N SER A 189 1.48 10.72 11.03
CA SER A 189 0.24 11.52 11.06
C SER A 189 -0.43 11.46 12.43
N GLN A 190 -0.53 10.28 13.04
CA GLN A 190 -1.09 10.09 14.38
C GLN A 190 -0.28 10.81 15.46
N ARG A 191 1.06 10.75 15.38
CA ARG A 191 1.94 11.51 16.28
C ARG A 191 1.72 13.01 16.17
N ASP A 192 1.61 13.52 14.94
CA ASP A 192 1.42 14.96 14.71
C ASP A 192 0.05 15.43 15.21
N GLU A 193 -1.00 14.62 15.06
CA GLU A 193 -2.32 14.88 15.63
C GLU A 193 -2.29 14.94 17.16
N LEU A 194 -1.65 13.97 17.82
CA LEU A 194 -1.49 13.96 19.27
C LEU A 194 -0.69 15.16 19.79
N GLY A 195 0.35 15.57 19.07
CA GLY A 195 1.10 16.79 19.40
C GLY A 195 0.22 18.04 19.34
N HIS A 196 -0.63 18.14 18.32
CA HIS A 196 -1.56 19.25 18.20
C HIS A 196 -2.61 19.29 19.32
N GLU A 197 -3.14 18.13 19.72
CA GLU A 197 -4.08 18.02 20.85
C GLU A 197 -3.40 18.41 22.18
N GLN A 198 -2.15 18.00 22.37
CA GLN A 198 -1.38 18.36 23.56
C GLN A 198 -1.11 19.87 23.62
N ASP A 199 -0.73 20.49 22.50
CA ASP A 199 -0.51 21.93 22.42
C ASP A 199 -1.81 22.70 22.75
N LEU A 200 -2.95 22.28 22.17
CA LEU A 200 -4.24 22.89 22.44
C LEU A 200 -4.64 22.74 23.92
N ALA A 201 -4.42 21.57 24.52
CA ALA A 201 -4.68 21.36 25.95
C ALA A 201 -3.77 22.25 26.81
N GLY A 202 -2.51 22.42 26.43
CA GLY A 202 -1.56 23.34 27.07
C GLY A 202 -2.01 24.80 27.00
N GLU A 203 -2.47 25.26 25.83
CA GLU A 203 -3.03 26.61 25.64
C GLU A 203 -4.30 26.83 26.48
N LEU A 204 -5.22 25.86 26.50
CA LEU A 204 -6.43 25.91 27.32
C LEU A 204 -6.09 25.97 28.80
N LEU A 205 -5.22 25.09 29.29
CA LEU A 205 -4.79 25.09 30.70
C LEU A 205 -4.04 26.37 31.06
N GLY A 206 -3.20 26.90 30.16
CA GLY A 206 -2.48 28.16 30.34
C GLY A 206 -3.36 29.40 30.37
N SER A 207 -4.58 29.34 29.80
CA SER A 207 -5.56 30.43 29.82
C SER A 207 -6.51 30.40 31.04
N ILE A 208 -6.56 29.30 31.79
CA ILE A 208 -7.38 29.17 33.02
C ILE A 208 -7.08 30.25 34.08
N PRO A 209 -5.80 30.62 34.37
CA PRO A 209 -5.52 31.69 35.32
C PRO A 209 -6.12 33.05 34.91
N GLN A 210 -6.24 33.34 33.61
CA GLN A 210 -6.81 34.60 33.12
C GLN A 210 -8.35 34.62 33.22
N LEU A 211 -9.01 33.45 33.14
CA LEU A 211 -10.46 33.30 33.33
C LEU A 211 -10.89 33.33 34.80
N LEU A 212 -10.01 32.91 35.72
CA LEU A 212 -10.26 32.99 37.16
C LEU A 212 -10.16 34.43 37.71
N TRP A 213 -9.46 35.32 37.01
CA TRP A 213 -9.26 36.72 37.44
C TRP A 213 -10.30 37.69 36.85
N THR A 214 -11.16 37.23 35.94
CA THR A 214 -12.29 38.01 35.37
C THR A 214 -13.63 37.76 36.07
N VAL A 215 -13.67 36.82 37.03
CA VAL A 215 -14.82 36.62 37.91
C VAL A 215 -14.58 37.40 39.19
N ASP A 216 -15.32 38.49 39.36
CA ASP A 216 -15.40 39.17 40.66
C ASP A 216 -16.08 38.24 41.68
N ILE A 217 -15.31 37.77 42.66
CA ILE A 217 -15.73 36.75 43.63
C ILE A 217 -16.86 37.30 44.52
N GLU A 218 -16.98 38.62 44.69
CA GLU A 218 -18.06 39.22 45.50
C GLU A 218 -19.39 39.34 44.74
N SER A 219 -19.38 39.45 43.41
CA SER A 219 -20.60 39.66 42.61
C SER A 219 -20.97 38.49 41.68
N ASN A 220 -20.11 37.47 41.56
CA ASN A 220 -20.28 36.30 40.69
C ASN A 220 -20.70 36.68 39.26
N ARG A 221 -20.07 37.71 38.70
CA ARG A 221 -20.27 38.18 37.33
C ARG A 221 -18.95 38.21 36.57
N ILE A 222 -19.02 37.91 35.28
CA ILE A 222 -17.91 38.02 34.34
C ILE A 222 -17.83 39.50 33.91
N THR A 223 -16.70 40.15 34.17
CA THR A 223 -16.37 41.50 33.64
C THR A 223 -15.51 41.43 32.39
#